data_AF-A0A0J7YV34-F1
#
_entry.id   AF-A0A0J7YV34-F1
#
_cell.length_a   1.000
_cell.length_b   1.000
_cell.length_c   1.000
_cell.angle_alpha   90.00
_cell.angle_beta   90.00
_cell.angle_gamma   90.00
#
_symmetry.space_group_name_H-M   'P 1'
#
loop_
_entity.id
_entity.type
_entity.pdbx_description
1 polymer ?
#
loop_
_entity_poly.entity_id
_entity_poly.type
_entity_poly.pdbx_seq_one_letter_code
_entity_poly.pdbx_strand_id
1 'polypeptide(L)'
;MAATQPTTAARRPRTLDDVPGWFPALDQVLFDWLLDRQRSAGLHGDLLEVGVYMGKSAIFLGRRLQPGERYTVCDLFEGDAPDDANQAESQKSYGSLTRRAFEENYLSFHDELPRVLQGPSSIVPDEVPPRSCRFVHIDGSHLYEHVYDDIGAAQDLLVPDGVVVLDDFRSEHTPGVSIAAWEAVLNRGLRPICLSTQKLYGTWGDPGPVQEELLAMVRARTDCRLSVQQAAGHRIVRLKAKGTQAPPFPPSRHADDTTEQPAEQPAARPAPRRTSRSRARALATDLLPPVLTRAIREARRRGR
;
A
#
# COMPACT_ATOMS: atom_id res chain seq x y z
N MET A 1 25.85 31.74 -0.28
CA MET A 1 24.41 32.02 -0.50
C MET A 1 23.86 30.85 -1.28
N ALA A 2 23.10 29.97 -0.62
CA ALA A 2 22.50 28.81 -1.28
C ALA A 2 21.33 29.28 -2.14
N ALA A 3 21.36 28.96 -3.42
CA ALA A 3 20.27 29.22 -4.34
C ALA A 3 19.06 28.37 -3.93
N THR A 4 18.00 29.03 -3.50
CA THR A 4 16.69 28.43 -3.26
C THR A 4 16.18 27.87 -4.59
N GLN A 5 16.10 26.54 -4.71
CA GLN A 5 15.40 25.92 -5.83
C GLN A 5 13.90 26.22 -5.69
N PRO A 6 13.20 26.61 -6.77
CA PRO A 6 11.77 26.83 -6.72
C PRO A 6 11.06 25.49 -6.50
N THR A 7 10.26 25.41 -5.44
CA THR A 7 9.35 24.30 -5.17
C THR A 7 8.25 24.36 -6.24
N THR A 8 8.28 23.46 -7.23
CA THR A 8 7.18 23.30 -8.19
C THR A 8 5.94 22.87 -7.39
N ALA A 9 4.91 23.71 -7.34
CA ALA A 9 3.66 23.37 -6.68
C ALA A 9 3.05 22.16 -7.39
N ALA A 10 2.88 21.06 -6.64
CA ALA A 10 2.26 19.85 -7.18
C ALA A 10 0.85 20.17 -7.70
N ARG A 11 0.51 19.65 -8.89
CA ARG A 11 -0.81 19.83 -9.49
C ARG A 11 -1.88 19.29 -8.54
N ARG A 12 -2.90 20.10 -8.23
CA ARG A 12 -4.05 19.64 -7.44
C ARG A 12 -4.77 18.49 -8.16
N PRO A 13 -5.10 17.40 -7.46
CA PRO A 13 -5.70 16.22 -8.09
C PRO A 13 -7.11 16.55 -8.58
N ARG A 14 -7.47 16.08 -9.79
CA ARG A 14 -8.83 16.21 -10.35
C ARG A 14 -9.65 14.95 -10.14
N THR A 15 -8.96 13.82 -10.13
CA THR A 15 -9.50 12.48 -9.87
C THR A 15 -8.62 11.78 -8.85
N LEU A 16 -9.14 10.72 -8.23
CA LEU A 16 -8.36 9.94 -7.26
C LEU A 16 -7.07 9.36 -7.86
N ASP A 17 -7.06 9.12 -9.17
CA ASP A 17 -5.88 8.60 -9.88
C ASP A 17 -4.76 9.62 -10.06
N ASP A 18 -5.07 10.92 -9.93
CA ASP A 18 -4.05 11.97 -9.94
C ASP A 18 -3.28 12.05 -8.60
N VAL A 19 -3.81 11.46 -7.52
CA VAL A 19 -3.14 11.42 -6.21
C VAL A 19 -2.06 10.33 -6.23
N PRO A 20 -0.78 10.65 -5.96
CA PRO A 20 0.26 9.63 -5.87
C PRO A 20 -0.03 8.60 -4.76
N GLY A 21 0.25 7.32 -5.01
CA GLY A 21 0.11 6.25 -4.03
C GLY A 21 -0.29 4.90 -4.62
N TRP A 22 -0.10 3.84 -3.85
CA TRP A 22 -0.33 2.45 -4.28
C TRP A 22 -1.67 1.91 -3.77
N PHE A 23 -2.75 2.29 -4.44
CA PHE A 23 -4.08 1.80 -4.10
C PHE A 23 -4.79 1.19 -5.33
N PRO A 24 -4.47 -0.08 -5.69
CA PRO A 24 -4.99 -0.74 -6.88
C PRO A 24 -6.52 -0.88 -6.87
N ALA A 25 -7.11 -0.97 -8.07
CA ALA A 25 -8.56 -1.09 -8.25
C ALA A 25 -9.19 -2.26 -7.48
N LEU A 26 -8.50 -3.40 -7.36
CA LEU A 26 -9.00 -4.54 -6.58
C LEU A 26 -9.10 -4.20 -5.09
N ASP A 27 -8.13 -3.49 -4.54
CA ASP A 27 -8.14 -3.10 -3.13
C ASP A 27 -9.19 -2.01 -2.87
N GLN A 28 -9.42 -1.09 -3.82
CA GLN A 28 -10.56 -0.16 -3.78
C GLN A 28 -11.90 -0.91 -3.72
N VAL A 29 -12.09 -1.95 -4.54
CA VAL A 29 -13.30 -2.80 -4.50
C VAL A 29 -13.45 -3.50 -3.15
N LEU A 30 -12.35 -4.03 -2.58
CA LEU A 30 -12.39 -4.73 -1.30
C LEU A 30 -12.68 -3.79 -0.13
N PHE A 31 -12.07 -2.59 -0.10
CA PHE A 31 -12.34 -1.56 0.90
C PHE A 31 -13.81 -1.12 0.82
N ASP A 32 -14.29 -0.78 -0.38
CA ASP A 32 -15.68 -0.40 -0.62
C ASP A 32 -16.63 -1.48 -0.09
N TRP A 33 -16.47 -2.71 -0.56
CA TRP A 33 -17.35 -3.81 -0.20
C TRP A 33 -17.35 -4.14 1.29
N LEU A 34 -16.18 -4.18 1.94
CA LEU A 34 -16.07 -4.45 3.38
C LEU A 34 -16.74 -3.34 4.22
N LEU A 35 -16.49 -2.07 3.87
CA LEU A 35 -17.05 -0.94 4.60
C LEU A 35 -18.57 -0.81 4.37
N ASP A 36 -19.07 -1.12 3.16
CA ASP A 36 -20.51 -1.17 2.89
C ASP A 36 -21.19 -2.30 3.64
N ARG A 37 -20.53 -3.46 3.74
CA ARG A 37 -21.01 -4.59 4.52
C ARG A 37 -21.13 -4.21 6.00
N GLN A 38 -20.10 -3.61 6.58
CA GLN A 38 -20.12 -3.12 7.96
C GLN A 38 -21.27 -2.14 8.19
N ARG A 39 -21.42 -1.13 7.31
CA ARG A 39 -22.53 -0.17 7.38
C ARG A 39 -23.89 -0.87 7.30
N SER A 40 -24.07 -1.79 6.37
CA SER A 40 -25.34 -2.50 6.16
C SER A 40 -25.71 -3.42 7.33
N ALA A 41 -24.71 -3.92 8.05
CA ALA A 41 -24.88 -4.69 9.28
C ALA A 41 -25.08 -3.81 10.53
N GLY A 42 -25.06 -2.47 10.39
CA GLY A 42 -25.17 -1.54 11.52
C GLY A 42 -23.92 -1.52 12.41
N LEU A 43 -22.77 -1.98 11.91
CA LEU A 43 -21.51 -1.90 12.64
C LEU A 43 -20.97 -0.46 12.57
N HIS A 44 -20.83 0.15 13.74
CA HIS A 44 -20.30 1.50 13.91
C HIS A 44 -18.92 1.45 14.57
N GLY A 45 -18.08 2.41 14.22
CA GLY A 45 -16.77 2.58 14.82
C GLY A 45 -15.91 3.53 14.02
N ASP A 46 -14.86 4.04 14.67
CA ASP A 46 -13.89 4.93 14.09
C ASP A 46 -13.10 4.25 12.95
N LEU A 47 -12.49 5.06 12.10
CA LEU A 47 -11.55 4.64 11.06
C LEU A 47 -10.14 5.02 11.50
N LEU A 48 -9.16 4.15 11.21
CA LEU A 48 -7.74 4.42 11.44
C LEU A 48 -6.93 4.01 10.22
N GLU A 49 -5.98 4.84 9.83
CA GLU A 49 -4.94 4.51 8.86
C GLU A 49 -3.56 4.92 9.39
N VAL A 50 -2.61 3.99 9.33
CA VAL A 50 -1.21 4.18 9.69
C VAL A 50 -0.39 4.06 8.42
N GLY A 51 0.35 5.11 8.06
CA GLY A 51 0.94 5.30 6.74
C GLY A 51 -0.09 5.81 5.75
N VAL A 52 -0.07 7.10 5.44
CA VAL A 52 -1.00 7.72 4.48
C VAL A 52 -0.32 8.23 3.23
N TYR A 53 0.99 8.52 3.27
CA TYR A 53 1.73 9.12 2.18
C TYR A 53 0.99 10.37 1.64
N MET A 54 0.72 10.44 0.33
CA MET A 54 0.01 11.54 -0.32
C MET A 54 -1.52 11.44 -0.20
N GLY A 55 -2.05 10.45 0.50
CA GLY A 55 -3.44 10.36 0.92
C GLY A 55 -4.39 9.60 -0.01
N LYS A 56 -3.91 8.81 -0.98
CA LYS A 56 -4.80 8.15 -1.96
C LYS A 56 -5.82 7.21 -1.30
N SER A 57 -5.37 6.28 -0.46
CA SER A 57 -6.24 5.40 0.34
C SER A 57 -7.03 6.19 1.38
N ALA A 58 -6.40 7.20 1.99
CA ALA A 58 -7.05 8.03 3.01
C ALA A 58 -8.25 8.81 2.48
N ILE A 59 -8.11 9.43 1.31
CA ILE A 59 -9.18 10.10 0.59
C ILE A 59 -10.33 9.13 0.32
N PHE A 60 -10.01 7.89 -0.03
CA PHE A 60 -11.02 6.87 -0.26
C PHE A 60 -11.75 6.47 1.02
N LEU A 61 -11.01 6.17 2.09
CA LEU A 61 -11.54 5.80 3.41
C LEU A 61 -12.40 6.91 4.02
N GLY A 62 -11.98 8.17 3.89
CA GLY A 62 -12.71 9.33 4.42
C GLY A 62 -14.15 9.41 3.92
N ARG A 63 -14.44 8.93 2.69
CA ARG A 63 -15.81 8.91 2.14
C ARG A 63 -16.72 7.87 2.79
N ARG A 64 -16.13 6.96 3.57
CA ARG A 64 -16.79 5.83 4.23
C ARG A 64 -17.03 6.09 5.70
N LEU A 65 -16.68 7.28 6.18
CA LEU A 65 -16.97 7.76 7.53
C LEU A 65 -18.48 7.97 7.69
N GLN A 66 -19.05 7.40 8.75
CA GLN A 66 -20.47 7.54 9.06
C GLN A 66 -20.70 8.66 10.09
N PRO A 67 -21.92 9.24 10.17
CA PRO A 67 -22.24 10.19 11.21
C PRO A 67 -21.95 9.64 12.62
N GLY A 68 -21.21 10.40 13.42
CA GLY A 68 -20.82 10.03 14.78
C GLY A 68 -19.52 9.22 14.90
N GLU A 69 -18.92 8.80 13.78
CA GLU A 69 -17.58 8.19 13.75
C GLU A 69 -16.49 9.24 13.62
N ARG A 70 -15.27 8.91 14.04
CA ARG A 70 -14.06 9.70 13.79
C ARG A 70 -13.14 8.99 12.82
N TYR A 71 -12.36 9.76 12.07
CA TYR A 71 -11.28 9.24 11.25
C TYR A 71 -9.94 9.81 11.74
N THR A 72 -9.01 8.92 12.07
CA THR A 72 -7.64 9.26 12.45
C THR A 72 -6.67 8.71 11.42
N VAL A 73 -5.68 9.53 11.06
CA VAL A 73 -4.55 9.13 10.22
C VAL A 73 -3.24 9.36 10.97
N CYS A 74 -2.26 8.48 10.78
CA CYS A 74 -0.94 8.61 11.38
C CYS A 74 0.17 8.40 10.34
N ASP A 75 1.12 9.33 10.27
CA ASP A 75 2.28 9.25 9.38
C ASP A 75 3.42 10.12 9.93
N LEU A 76 4.65 9.81 9.54
CA LEU A 76 5.82 10.63 9.85
C LEU A 76 5.82 11.93 9.02
N PHE A 77 5.32 11.89 7.78
CA PHE A 77 5.44 12.94 6.78
C PHE A 77 6.90 13.40 6.60
N GLU A 78 7.18 14.71 6.75
CA GLU A 78 8.52 15.27 6.78
C GLU A 78 9.29 15.05 8.10
N GLY A 79 8.71 14.29 9.04
CA GLY A 79 9.32 13.95 10.33
C GLY A 79 10.41 12.89 10.21
N ASP A 80 11.32 12.89 11.19
CA ASP A 80 12.38 11.88 11.25
C ASP A 80 11.81 10.52 11.62
N ALA A 81 12.15 9.51 10.83
CA ALA A 81 11.92 8.12 11.20
C ALA A 81 12.79 7.74 12.41
N PRO A 82 12.27 6.91 13.33
CA PRO A 82 13.01 6.57 14.55
C PRO A 82 14.26 5.72 14.31
N ASP A 83 14.38 5.11 13.12
CA ASP A 83 15.47 4.20 12.76
C ASP A 83 16.05 4.48 11.36
N ASP A 84 17.36 4.27 11.24
CA ASP A 84 18.15 4.54 10.02
C ASP A 84 17.60 3.85 8.76
N ALA A 85 17.05 2.64 8.91
CA ALA A 85 16.51 1.87 7.78
C ALA A 85 15.22 2.50 7.22
N ASN A 86 14.29 2.88 8.10
CA ASN A 86 13.09 3.61 7.72
C ASN A 86 13.45 5.00 7.15
N GLN A 87 14.43 5.68 7.76
CA GLN A 87 14.89 6.98 7.26
C GLN A 87 15.47 6.86 5.83
N ALA A 88 16.27 5.83 5.56
CA ALA A 88 16.86 5.59 4.24
C ALA A 88 15.82 5.23 3.17
N GLU A 89 14.71 4.60 3.56
CA GLU A 89 13.57 4.35 2.68
C GLU A 89 12.78 5.64 2.41
N SER A 90 12.44 6.40 3.46
CA SER A 90 11.73 7.67 3.33
C SER A 90 12.46 8.68 2.44
N GLN A 91 13.78 8.78 2.58
CA GLN A 91 14.60 9.66 1.72
C GLN A 91 14.60 9.24 0.24
N LYS A 92 14.41 7.95 -0.07
CA LYS A 92 14.42 7.42 -1.45
C LYS A 92 13.05 7.46 -2.11
N SER A 93 12.00 7.13 -1.37
CA SER A 93 10.66 6.91 -1.91
C SER A 93 9.71 8.07 -1.64
N TYR A 94 9.99 8.90 -0.63
CA TYR A 94 9.05 9.91 -0.12
C TYR A 94 9.63 11.34 -0.07
N GLY A 95 10.65 11.65 -0.88
CA GLY A 95 11.35 12.95 -0.84
C GLY A 95 10.48 14.21 -1.11
N SER A 96 9.25 14.04 -1.61
CA SER A 96 8.26 15.12 -1.78
C SER A 96 7.11 15.07 -0.74
N LEU A 97 7.08 14.06 0.12
CA LEU A 97 6.04 13.89 1.13
C LEU A 97 6.16 15.00 2.16
N THR A 98 5.07 15.74 2.31
CA THR A 98 4.86 16.65 3.44
C THR A 98 3.44 16.48 3.93
N ARG A 99 3.21 16.76 5.22
CA ARG A 99 1.87 16.80 5.80
C ARG A 99 0.97 17.73 5.00
N ARG A 100 1.51 18.89 4.60
CA ARG A 100 0.79 19.86 3.77
C ARG A 100 0.34 19.27 2.43
N ALA A 101 1.19 18.51 1.74
CA ALA A 101 0.82 17.89 0.47
C ALA A 101 -0.31 16.87 0.64
N PHE A 102 -0.27 16.06 1.70
CA PHE A 102 -1.36 15.18 2.09
C PHE A 102 -2.65 15.96 2.35
N GLU A 103 -2.60 17.01 3.19
CA GLU A 103 -3.77 17.81 3.56
C GLU A 103 -4.39 18.50 2.33
N GLU A 104 -3.58 19.05 1.43
CA GLU A 104 -4.04 19.68 0.18
C GLU A 104 -4.71 18.66 -0.75
N ASN A 105 -4.15 17.45 -0.89
CA ASN A 105 -4.78 16.38 -1.65
C ASN A 105 -6.10 15.93 -1.00
N TYR A 106 -6.12 15.76 0.32
CA TYR A 106 -7.31 15.31 1.04
C TYR A 106 -8.46 16.32 0.91
N LEU A 107 -8.18 17.60 1.15
CA LEU A 107 -9.15 18.69 1.06
C LEU A 107 -9.65 18.94 -0.37
N SER A 108 -8.96 18.42 -1.39
CA SER A 108 -9.46 18.45 -2.76
C SER A 108 -10.74 17.60 -2.92
N PHE A 109 -10.97 16.61 -2.04
CA PHE A 109 -12.12 15.69 -2.12
C PHE A 109 -13.07 15.77 -0.92
N HIS A 110 -12.62 16.34 0.21
CA HIS A 110 -13.36 16.43 1.46
C HIS A 110 -13.38 17.86 1.99
N ASP A 111 -14.37 18.20 2.80
CA ASP A 111 -14.52 19.56 3.36
C ASP A 111 -13.70 19.76 4.64
N GLU A 112 -13.43 18.70 5.39
CA GLU A 112 -12.69 18.72 6.65
C GLU A 112 -11.61 17.64 6.65
N LEU A 113 -10.48 17.92 7.32
CA LEU A 113 -9.40 16.96 7.50
C LEU A 113 -9.81 15.86 8.51
N PRO A 114 -9.27 14.64 8.36
CA PRO A 114 -9.28 13.69 9.47
C PRO A 114 -8.40 14.22 10.60
N ARG A 115 -8.47 13.57 11.76
CA ARG A 115 -7.50 13.84 12.82
C ARG A 115 -6.12 13.33 12.38
N VAL A 116 -5.17 14.24 12.22
CA VAL A 116 -3.80 13.91 11.78
C VAL A 116 -2.86 13.80 12.97
N LEU A 117 -2.31 12.59 13.17
CA LEU A 117 -1.22 12.31 14.10
C LEU A 117 0.10 12.29 13.32
N GLN A 118 0.87 13.37 13.43
CA GLN A 118 2.20 13.44 12.81
C GLN A 118 3.24 12.88 13.78
N GLY A 119 3.78 11.70 13.48
CA GLY A 119 4.72 11.00 14.35
C GLY A 119 4.81 9.50 14.06
N PRO A 120 5.65 8.76 14.82
CA PRO A 120 5.72 7.32 14.70
C PRO A 120 4.39 6.69 15.13
N SER A 121 4.05 5.53 14.56
CA SER A 121 2.79 4.83 14.85
C SER A 121 2.65 4.38 16.30
N SER A 122 3.76 4.33 17.06
CA SER A 122 3.77 4.02 18.49
C SER A 122 2.97 5.00 19.36
N ILE A 123 2.60 6.19 18.86
CA ILE A 123 1.71 7.13 19.57
C ILE A 123 0.24 6.77 19.44
N VAL A 124 -0.14 5.97 18.43
CA VAL A 124 -1.54 5.68 18.09
C VAL A 124 -2.32 5.06 19.26
N PRO A 125 -1.78 4.10 20.04
CA PRO A 125 -2.50 3.51 21.17
C PRO A 125 -2.90 4.51 22.28
N ASP A 126 -2.11 5.58 22.48
CA ASP A 126 -2.41 6.61 23.48
C ASP A 126 -3.43 7.63 22.96
N GLU A 127 -3.53 7.77 21.63
CA GLU A 127 -4.33 8.79 20.98
C GLU A 127 -5.68 8.27 20.48
N VAL A 128 -5.83 6.97 20.25
CA VAL A 128 -7.06 6.34 19.76
C VAL A 128 -7.65 5.45 20.86
N PRO A 129 -8.92 5.62 21.24
CA PRO A 129 -9.50 4.82 22.31
C PRO A 129 -9.51 3.31 21.97
N PRO A 130 -9.25 2.41 22.93
CA PRO A 130 -9.37 0.98 22.71
C PRO A 130 -10.80 0.61 22.33
N ARG A 131 -10.95 -0.42 21.48
CA ARG A 131 -12.25 -0.90 20.96
C ARG A 131 -13.14 0.21 20.41
N SER A 132 -12.56 1.12 19.63
CA SER A 132 -13.29 2.22 19.00
C SER A 132 -13.35 2.09 17.48
N CYS A 133 -12.36 1.44 16.85
CA CYS A 133 -12.26 1.38 15.40
C CYS A 133 -13.03 0.19 14.84
N ARG A 134 -13.74 0.37 13.72
CA ARG A 134 -14.28 -0.76 12.94
C ARG A 134 -13.39 -1.15 11.77
N PHE A 135 -12.49 -0.28 11.35
CA PHE A 135 -11.59 -0.52 10.23
C PHE A 135 -10.23 0.13 10.49
N VAL A 136 -9.16 -0.67 10.42
CA VAL A 136 -7.78 -0.23 10.61
C VAL A 136 -6.95 -0.64 9.39
N HIS A 137 -6.29 0.31 8.74
CA HIS A 137 -5.34 0.08 7.64
C HIS A 137 -3.91 0.33 8.12
N ILE A 138 -3.02 -0.65 7.98
CA ILE A 138 -1.60 -0.55 8.33
C ILE A 138 -0.78 -0.64 7.04
N ASP A 139 -0.13 0.48 6.69
CA ASP A 139 0.67 0.73 5.49
C ASP A 139 1.84 1.69 5.80
N GLY A 140 2.39 1.58 7.01
CA GLY A 140 3.44 2.47 7.53
C GLY A 140 4.85 1.96 7.28
N SER A 141 5.42 1.27 8.27
CA SER A 141 6.79 0.75 8.22
C SER A 141 6.88 -0.59 7.48
N HIS A 142 8.04 -0.89 6.91
CA HIS A 142 8.36 -2.20 6.31
C HIS A 142 9.23 -3.10 7.20
N LEU A 143 9.61 -2.60 8.38
CA LEU A 143 10.37 -3.35 9.37
C LEU A 143 9.44 -4.18 10.25
N TYR A 144 9.89 -5.39 10.59
CA TYR A 144 9.10 -6.36 11.33
C TYR A 144 8.60 -5.83 12.67
N GLU A 145 9.47 -5.16 13.44
CA GLU A 145 9.20 -4.70 14.80
C GLU A 145 8.03 -3.71 14.83
N HIS A 146 8.07 -2.70 13.95
CA HIS A 146 7.02 -1.69 13.83
C HIS A 146 5.69 -2.30 13.38
N VAL A 147 5.73 -3.19 12.38
CA VAL A 147 4.51 -3.85 11.88
C VAL A 147 3.92 -4.78 12.94
N TYR A 148 4.76 -5.47 13.69
CA TYR A 148 4.34 -6.34 14.79
C TYR A 148 3.59 -5.54 15.87
N ASP A 149 4.12 -4.37 16.26
CA ASP A 149 3.51 -3.48 17.24
C ASP A 149 2.23 -2.85 16.70
N ASP A 150 2.22 -2.38 15.45
CA ASP A 150 1.03 -1.82 14.78
C ASP A 150 -0.12 -2.84 14.70
N ILE A 151 0.18 -4.11 14.40
CA ILE A 151 -0.82 -5.18 14.43
C ILE A 151 -1.37 -5.38 15.86
N GLY A 152 -0.54 -5.21 16.89
CA GLY A 152 -0.97 -5.27 18.28
C GLY A 152 -1.91 -4.15 18.66
N ALA A 153 -1.53 -2.92 18.30
CA ALA A 153 -2.40 -1.76 18.45
C ALA A 153 -3.73 -1.99 17.73
N ALA A 154 -3.72 -2.45 16.47
CA ALA A 154 -4.95 -2.74 15.74
C ALA A 154 -5.85 -3.76 16.45
N GLN A 155 -5.28 -4.79 17.06
CA GLN A 155 -6.04 -5.79 17.83
C GLN A 155 -6.79 -5.16 19.01
N ASP A 156 -6.14 -4.25 19.74
CA ASP A 156 -6.71 -3.60 20.93
C ASP A 156 -7.70 -2.48 20.56
N LEU A 157 -7.47 -1.81 19.43
CA LEU A 157 -8.29 -0.69 18.95
C LEU A 157 -9.56 -1.14 18.23
N LEU A 158 -9.58 -2.33 17.63
CA LEU A 158 -10.74 -2.81 16.89
C LEU A 158 -11.92 -3.20 17.80
N VAL A 159 -13.12 -2.83 17.40
CA VAL A 159 -14.38 -3.39 17.92
C VAL A 159 -14.51 -4.86 17.51
N PRO A 160 -15.39 -5.65 18.17
CA PRO A 160 -15.74 -6.98 17.69
C PRO A 160 -16.18 -6.94 16.21
N ASP A 161 -15.72 -7.92 15.42
CA ASP A 161 -15.93 -8.01 13.97
C ASP A 161 -15.34 -6.85 13.14
N GLY A 162 -14.52 -6.01 13.77
CA GLY A 162 -13.69 -5.03 13.10
C GLY A 162 -12.68 -5.70 12.15
N VAL A 163 -12.25 -4.93 11.15
CA VAL A 163 -11.35 -5.40 10.09
C VAL A 163 -10.01 -4.69 10.18
N VAL A 164 -8.93 -5.47 10.14
CA VAL A 164 -7.58 -4.95 9.89
C VAL A 164 -7.16 -5.28 8.47
N VAL A 165 -6.48 -4.33 7.83
CA VAL A 165 -5.86 -4.50 6.51
C VAL A 165 -4.37 -4.22 6.64
N LEU A 166 -3.55 -5.19 6.25
CA LEU A 166 -2.09 -5.12 6.29
C LEU A 166 -1.57 -5.00 4.86
N ASP A 167 -0.93 -3.88 4.53
CA ASP A 167 -0.31 -3.68 3.23
C ASP A 167 0.99 -4.45 3.08
N ASP A 168 1.47 -4.56 1.84
CA ASP A 168 2.78 -5.08 1.45
C ASP A 168 3.26 -6.42 2.04
N PHE A 169 2.39 -7.25 2.62
CA PHE A 169 2.75 -8.55 3.19
C PHE A 169 3.29 -9.57 2.17
N ARG A 170 3.29 -9.24 0.86
CA ARG A 170 3.86 -10.06 -0.23
C ARG A 170 4.82 -9.29 -1.14
N SER A 171 5.19 -8.08 -0.77
CA SER A 171 6.15 -7.30 -1.54
C SER A 171 7.57 -7.84 -1.30
N GLU A 172 8.36 -7.99 -2.37
CA GLU A 172 9.65 -8.71 -2.28
C GLU A 172 10.68 -8.02 -1.38
N HIS A 173 10.54 -6.70 -1.22
CA HIS A 173 11.45 -5.85 -0.46
C HIS A 173 11.02 -5.66 1.00
N THR A 174 9.86 -6.22 1.40
CA THR A 174 9.25 -6.03 2.73
C THR A 174 9.09 -7.36 3.50
N PRO A 175 10.13 -8.22 3.59
CA PRO A 175 9.99 -9.52 4.24
C PRO A 175 9.56 -9.44 5.71
N GLY A 176 9.88 -8.34 6.41
CA GLY A 176 9.44 -8.10 7.79
C GLY A 176 7.92 -8.03 7.92
N VAL A 177 7.26 -7.37 6.97
CA VAL A 177 5.79 -7.27 6.90
C VAL A 177 5.17 -8.65 6.70
N SER A 178 5.71 -9.46 5.80
CA SER A 178 5.26 -10.83 5.58
C SER A 178 5.33 -11.67 6.86
N ILE A 179 6.45 -11.58 7.59
CA ILE A 179 6.68 -12.34 8.83
C ILE A 179 5.68 -11.89 9.90
N ALA A 180 5.56 -10.58 10.15
CA ALA A 180 4.65 -10.04 11.16
C ALA A 180 3.18 -10.40 10.87
N ALA A 181 2.74 -10.29 9.61
CA ALA A 181 1.37 -10.63 9.21
C ALA A 181 1.06 -12.12 9.43
N TRP A 182 1.95 -13.03 9.04
CA TRP A 182 1.72 -14.47 9.23
C TRP A 182 1.91 -14.91 10.68
N GLU A 183 2.81 -14.28 11.43
CA GLU A 183 2.90 -14.49 12.87
C GLU A 183 1.60 -14.06 13.58
N ALA A 184 1.02 -12.93 13.19
CA ALA A 184 -0.26 -12.50 13.74
C ALA A 184 -1.36 -13.54 13.52
N VAL A 185 -1.38 -14.16 12.33
CA VAL A 185 -2.32 -15.24 12.00
C VAL A 185 -2.08 -16.48 12.84
N LEU A 186 -0.85 -16.96 12.90
CA LEU A 186 -0.52 -18.26 13.49
C LEU A 186 -0.42 -18.22 15.02
N ASN A 187 -0.01 -17.09 15.59
CA ASN A 187 0.37 -16.98 17.00
C ASN A 187 -0.50 -15.98 17.79
N ARG A 188 -1.17 -15.03 17.11
CA ARG A 188 -1.89 -13.92 17.78
C ARG A 188 -3.38 -13.88 17.44
N GLY A 189 -3.90 -14.94 16.82
CA GLY A 189 -5.32 -15.16 16.60
C GLY A 189 -5.96 -14.33 15.49
N LEU A 190 -5.18 -13.61 14.68
CA LEU A 190 -5.70 -12.93 13.50
C LEU A 190 -6.25 -13.97 12.51
N ARG A 191 -7.49 -13.80 12.05
CA ARG A 191 -8.11 -14.72 11.10
C ARG A 191 -8.24 -14.06 9.73
N PRO A 192 -7.62 -14.62 8.68
CA PRO A 192 -7.72 -14.04 7.35
C PRO A 192 -9.15 -14.06 6.82
N ILE A 193 -9.63 -12.90 6.36
CA ILE A 193 -10.85 -12.78 5.55
C ILE A 193 -10.48 -13.10 4.10
N CYS A 194 -9.53 -12.35 3.54
CA CYS A 194 -9.02 -12.59 2.19
C CYS A 194 -7.65 -11.96 1.96
N LEU A 195 -7.03 -12.32 0.85
CA LEU A 195 -5.77 -11.76 0.36
C LEU A 195 -6.00 -11.14 -1.01
N SER A 196 -5.51 -9.93 -1.22
CA SER A 196 -5.30 -9.38 -2.56
C SER A 196 -3.88 -9.73 -3.06
N THR A 197 -3.36 -8.94 -4.00
CA THR A 197 -1.97 -9.16 -4.45
C THR A 197 -0.97 -8.76 -3.38
N GLN A 198 -1.19 -7.61 -2.73
CA GLN A 198 -0.28 -7.01 -1.76
C GLN A 198 -0.88 -6.87 -0.36
N LYS A 199 -2.21 -6.97 -0.18
CA LYS A 199 -2.86 -6.77 1.13
C LYS A 199 -3.43 -8.05 1.73
N LEU A 200 -3.29 -8.20 3.05
CA LEU A 200 -4.00 -9.19 3.86
C LEU A 200 -5.13 -8.48 4.61
N TYR A 201 -6.36 -8.98 4.44
CA TYR A 201 -7.54 -8.52 5.17
C TYR A 201 -7.86 -9.55 6.23
N GLY A 202 -8.04 -9.12 7.48
CA GLY A 202 -8.29 -10.02 8.60
C GLY A 202 -9.21 -9.44 9.66
N THR A 203 -9.64 -10.30 10.57
CA THR A 203 -10.40 -9.95 11.76
C THR A 203 -10.02 -10.89 12.91
N TRP A 204 -10.17 -10.46 14.15
CA TRP A 204 -10.08 -11.33 15.32
C TRP A 204 -11.41 -12.03 15.67
N GLY A 205 -12.50 -11.66 14.99
CA GLY A 205 -13.83 -12.30 15.11
C GLY A 205 -13.97 -13.61 14.32
N ASP A 206 -15.20 -13.96 13.93
CA ASP A 206 -15.43 -15.08 13.01
C ASP A 206 -15.37 -14.62 11.54
N PRO A 207 -14.38 -15.06 10.74
CA PRO A 207 -14.30 -14.69 9.33
C PRO A 207 -15.34 -15.42 8.46
N GLY A 208 -16.00 -16.47 8.95
CA GLY A 208 -16.87 -17.34 8.15
C GLY A 208 -17.97 -16.59 7.39
N PRO A 209 -18.83 -15.79 8.06
CA PRO A 209 -19.89 -15.05 7.40
C PRO A 209 -19.38 -14.08 6.31
N VAL A 210 -18.36 -13.28 6.63
CA VAL A 210 -17.78 -12.33 5.67
C VAL A 210 -17.10 -13.04 4.50
N GLN A 211 -16.47 -14.21 4.72
CA GLN A 211 -15.89 -15.00 3.65
C GLN A 211 -16.94 -15.58 2.69
N GLU A 212 -18.06 -16.08 3.21
CA GLU A 212 -19.14 -16.61 2.35
C GLU A 212 -19.78 -15.51 1.50
N GLU A 213 -20.06 -14.35 2.09
CA GLU A 213 -20.59 -13.19 1.36
C GLU A 213 -19.57 -12.68 0.32
N LEU A 214 -18.27 -12.63 0.66
CA LEU A 214 -17.21 -12.24 -0.27
C LEU A 214 -17.12 -13.19 -1.45
N LEU A 215 -17.19 -14.50 -1.21
CA LEU A 215 -17.15 -15.51 -2.27
C LEU A 215 -18.36 -15.40 -3.19
N ALA A 216 -19.55 -15.12 -2.65
CA ALA A 216 -20.74 -14.87 -3.45
C ALA A 216 -20.56 -13.64 -4.35
N MET A 217 -20.08 -12.51 -3.80
CA MET A 217 -19.80 -11.29 -4.56
C MET A 217 -18.77 -11.52 -5.66
N VAL A 218 -17.66 -12.17 -5.34
CA VAL A 218 -16.55 -12.39 -6.28
C VAL A 218 -16.90 -13.36 -7.39
N ARG A 219 -17.71 -14.40 -7.12
CA ARG A 219 -18.18 -15.35 -8.14
C ARG A 219 -19.10 -14.69 -9.18
N ALA A 220 -19.77 -13.60 -8.83
CA ALA A 220 -20.56 -12.80 -9.76
C ALA A 220 -19.70 -11.87 -10.64
N ARG A 221 -18.39 -11.76 -10.39
CA ARG A 221 -17.46 -10.90 -11.13
C ARG A 221 -16.63 -11.69 -12.13
N THR A 222 -16.37 -11.09 -13.30
CA THR A 222 -15.51 -11.65 -14.34
C THR A 222 -14.11 -11.01 -14.41
N ASP A 223 -13.91 -9.94 -13.65
CA ASP A 223 -12.75 -9.05 -13.70
C ASP A 223 -11.74 -9.30 -12.56
N CYS A 224 -11.90 -10.38 -11.80
CA CYS A 224 -10.92 -10.85 -10.83
C CYS A 224 -10.83 -12.39 -10.84
N ARG A 225 -9.66 -12.92 -10.45
CA ARG A 225 -9.44 -14.36 -10.28
C ARG A 225 -9.57 -14.71 -8.82
N LEU A 226 -10.28 -15.79 -8.54
CA LEU A 226 -10.48 -16.35 -7.22
C LEU A 226 -9.72 -17.68 -7.08
N SER A 227 -9.05 -17.87 -5.95
CA SER A 227 -8.58 -19.18 -5.50
C SER A 227 -8.81 -19.31 -4.01
N VAL A 228 -9.21 -20.50 -3.57
CA VAL A 228 -9.39 -20.82 -2.14
C VAL A 228 -8.45 -21.96 -1.80
N GLN A 229 -7.72 -21.84 -0.71
CA GLN A 229 -6.77 -22.85 -0.24
C GLN A 229 -6.95 -23.08 1.26
N GLN A 230 -6.56 -24.26 1.74
CA GLN A 230 -6.43 -24.54 3.16
C GLN A 230 -4.95 -24.50 3.51
N ALA A 231 -4.57 -23.69 4.49
CA ALA A 231 -3.19 -23.58 4.95
C ALA A 231 -3.16 -23.31 6.45
N ALA A 232 -2.37 -24.09 7.19
CA ALA A 232 -2.19 -23.94 8.64
C ALA A 232 -3.52 -23.85 9.44
N GLY A 233 -4.56 -24.58 9.03
CA GLY A 233 -5.87 -24.55 9.70
C GLY A 233 -6.78 -23.38 9.30
N HIS A 234 -6.36 -22.54 8.36
CA HIS A 234 -7.14 -21.41 7.85
C HIS A 234 -7.58 -21.61 6.41
N ARG A 235 -8.82 -21.19 6.13
CA ARG A 235 -9.30 -20.99 4.77
C ARG A 235 -8.75 -19.68 4.22
N ILE A 236 -7.87 -19.78 3.23
CA ILE A 236 -7.24 -18.64 2.57
C ILE A 236 -7.99 -18.33 1.27
N VAL A 237 -8.83 -17.30 1.29
CA VAL A 237 -9.50 -16.76 0.11
C VAL A 237 -8.55 -15.75 -0.55
N ARG A 238 -8.11 -16.02 -1.77
CA ARG A 238 -7.18 -15.14 -2.50
C ARG A 238 -7.79 -14.62 -3.78
N LEU A 239 -7.74 -13.31 -3.95
CA LEU A 239 -8.17 -12.58 -5.12
C LEU A 239 -6.95 -12.03 -5.88
N LYS A 240 -7.03 -12.03 -7.20
CA LYS A 240 -6.05 -11.38 -8.07
C LYS A 240 -6.77 -10.57 -9.14
N ALA A 241 -6.34 -9.34 -9.36
CA ALA A 241 -6.94 -8.48 -10.37
C ALA A 241 -6.83 -9.11 -11.77
N LYS A 242 -7.87 -8.95 -12.59
CA LYS A 242 -7.92 -9.38 -13.99
C LYS A 242 -8.70 -8.35 -14.81
N GLY A 243 -8.10 -7.18 -14.99
CA GLY A 243 -8.77 -6.02 -15.58
C GLY A 243 -9.83 -5.42 -14.64
N THR A 244 -9.63 -5.58 -13.33
CA THR A 244 -10.54 -5.09 -12.29
C THR A 244 -10.75 -3.59 -12.44
N GLN A 245 -12.00 -3.17 -12.49
CA GLN A 245 -12.35 -1.76 -12.49
C GLN A 245 -12.56 -1.29 -11.05
N ALA A 246 -12.01 -0.12 -10.74
CA ALA A 246 -12.25 0.54 -9.47
C ALA A 246 -13.75 0.90 -9.34
N PRO A 247 -14.31 0.91 -8.12
CA PRO A 247 -15.64 1.45 -7.91
C PRO A 247 -15.68 2.92 -8.32
N PRO A 248 -16.83 3.46 -8.75
CA PRO A 248 -16.96 4.88 -9.07
C PRO A 248 -16.53 5.75 -7.89
N PHE A 249 -15.65 6.71 -8.15
CA PHE A 249 -15.21 7.70 -7.16
C PHE A 249 -15.45 9.10 -7.73
N PRO A 250 -16.04 10.03 -6.95
CA PRO A 250 -16.36 11.34 -7.47
C PRO A 250 -15.10 12.13 -7.81
N PRO A 251 -15.18 13.03 -8.80
CA PRO A 251 -14.13 13.99 -9.06
C PRO A 251 -13.85 14.86 -7.83
N SER A 252 -12.66 15.46 -7.80
CA SER A 252 -12.32 16.48 -6.81
C SER A 252 -13.03 17.80 -7.11
N ARG A 253 -12.97 18.75 -6.18
CA ARG A 253 -13.45 20.14 -6.38
C ARG A 253 -12.66 20.92 -7.45
N HIS A 254 -11.60 20.34 -8.00
CA HIS A 254 -10.73 20.92 -9.03
C HIS A 254 -10.93 20.29 -10.41
N ALA A 255 -11.95 19.46 -10.62
CA ALA A 255 -12.10 18.71 -11.86
C ALA A 255 -12.22 19.59 -13.12
N ASP A 256 -12.83 20.76 -12.98
CA ASP A 256 -13.02 21.74 -14.05
C ASP A 256 -11.86 22.75 -14.16
N ASP A 257 -10.82 22.67 -13.32
CA ASP A 257 -9.66 23.56 -13.42
C ASP A 257 -8.89 23.24 -14.72
N THR A 258 -9.08 24.08 -15.74
CA THR A 258 -8.42 24.00 -17.06
C THR A 258 -7.05 24.68 -17.10
N THR A 259 -6.51 25.10 -15.96
CA THR A 259 -5.21 25.75 -15.87
C THR A 259 -4.11 24.74 -16.20
N GLU A 260 -3.75 24.64 -17.48
CA GLU A 260 -2.57 23.91 -17.94
C GLU A 260 -1.31 24.61 -17.40
N GLN A 261 -0.63 23.96 -16.46
CA GLN A 261 0.76 24.23 -16.14
C GLN A 261 1.61 23.05 -16.58
N PRO A 262 2.88 23.27 -16.98
CA PRO A 262 3.67 22.28 -17.71
C PRO A 262 3.76 20.96 -16.94
N ALA A 263 3.39 19.86 -17.59
CA ALA A 263 3.55 18.52 -17.04
C ALA A 263 5.03 18.25 -16.75
N GLU A 264 5.36 17.91 -15.50
CA GLU A 264 6.63 17.26 -15.22
C GLU A 264 6.63 15.90 -15.94
N GLN A 265 7.53 15.77 -16.92
CA GLN A 265 7.81 14.48 -17.54
C GLN A 265 8.30 13.54 -16.44
N PRO A 266 7.80 12.29 -16.35
CA PRO A 266 8.39 11.30 -15.48
C PRO A 266 9.89 11.25 -15.78
N ALA A 267 10.70 11.50 -14.75
CA ALA A 267 12.14 11.59 -14.90
C ALA A 267 12.63 10.39 -15.71
N ALA A 268 13.18 10.66 -16.89
CA ALA A 268 13.78 9.62 -17.71
C ALA A 268 14.80 8.90 -16.85
N ARG A 269 14.63 7.58 -16.71
CA ARG A 269 15.63 6.69 -16.13
C ARG A 269 17.00 7.12 -16.66
N PRO A 270 17.98 7.47 -15.81
CA PRO A 270 19.28 7.88 -16.30
C PRO A 270 19.81 6.76 -17.18
N ALA A 271 20.12 7.10 -18.44
CA ALA A 271 20.79 6.18 -19.33
C ALA A 271 22.05 5.65 -18.61
N PRO A 272 22.38 4.35 -18.74
CA PRO A 272 23.57 3.82 -18.09
C PRO A 272 24.76 4.68 -18.52
N ARG A 273 25.38 5.36 -17.54
CA ARG A 273 26.63 6.08 -17.75
C ARG A 273 27.60 5.08 -18.35
N ARG A 274 27.95 5.25 -19.62
CA ARG A 274 29.08 4.55 -20.24
C ARG A 274 30.30 4.93 -19.42
N THR A 275 30.75 4.02 -18.57
CA THR A 275 32.05 4.14 -17.92
C THR A 275 33.08 4.28 -19.03
N SER A 276 33.79 5.40 -19.04
CA SER A 276 34.98 5.54 -19.87
C SER A 276 35.91 4.40 -19.48
N ARG A 277 36.11 3.44 -20.38
CA ARG A 277 37.14 2.42 -20.24
C ARG A 277 38.47 3.15 -20.11
N SER A 278 38.97 3.26 -18.89
CA SER A 278 40.35 3.63 -18.63
C SER A 278 41.23 2.60 -19.33
N ARG A 279 42.21 3.09 -20.08
CA ARG A 279 43.24 2.31 -20.75
C ARG A 279 44.15 1.68 -19.69
N ALA A 280 43.74 0.54 -19.13
CA ALA A 280 44.59 -0.28 -18.28
C ALA A 280 44.06 -1.71 -18.19
N ARG A 281 44.35 -2.51 -19.24
CA ARG A 281 44.57 -3.97 -19.26
C ARG A 281 44.38 -4.48 -20.69
N ALA A 282 45.31 -4.10 -21.55
CA ALA A 282 45.79 -5.03 -22.57
C ALA A 282 46.73 -6.01 -21.85
N LEU A 283 46.72 -7.28 -22.24
CA LEU A 283 47.33 -8.46 -21.58
C LEU A 283 46.45 -9.17 -20.55
N ALA A 284 45.49 -9.95 -21.06
CA ALA A 284 45.11 -11.27 -20.53
C ALA A 284 44.18 -11.97 -21.54
N THR A 285 44.67 -12.19 -22.75
CA THR A 285 44.12 -13.19 -23.68
C THR A 285 45.22 -14.19 -23.92
N ASP A 286 45.31 -15.16 -23.03
CA ASP A 286 45.71 -16.52 -23.34
C ASP A 286 45.43 -17.38 -22.10
N LEU A 287 44.93 -18.59 -22.34
CA LEU A 287 44.46 -19.63 -21.40
C LEU A 287 42.94 -19.83 -21.35
N LEU A 288 42.37 -20.32 -22.45
CA LEU A 288 41.23 -21.24 -22.41
C LEU A 288 41.52 -22.48 -23.28
N PRO A 289 41.42 -23.71 -22.72
CA PRO A 289 41.77 -24.96 -23.42
C PRO A 289 40.89 -25.31 -24.64
N PRO A 290 41.45 -26.00 -25.65
CA PRO A 290 40.86 -26.18 -26.98
C PRO A 290 39.92 -27.40 -27.09
N VAL A 291 38.80 -27.41 -26.36
CA VAL A 291 37.77 -28.47 -26.53
C VAL A 291 36.33 -27.97 -26.66
N LEU A 292 35.99 -26.75 -26.25
CA LEU A 292 34.59 -26.26 -26.31
C LEU A 292 34.23 -25.42 -27.55
N THR A 293 35.17 -25.16 -28.46
CA THR A 293 34.95 -24.34 -29.66
C THR A 293 34.50 -25.13 -30.89
N ARG A 294 34.47 -26.47 -30.85
CA ARG A 294 33.97 -27.32 -31.96
C ARG A 294 32.48 -27.65 -31.86
N ALA A 295 31.90 -27.78 -30.67
CA ALA A 295 30.49 -28.13 -30.50
C ALA A 295 29.51 -26.99 -30.90
N ILE A 296 29.93 -25.72 -30.76
CA ILE A 296 29.06 -24.56 -31.06
C ILE A 296 29.05 -24.21 -32.55
N ARG A 297 30.08 -24.65 -33.32
CA ARG A 297 30.20 -24.34 -34.75
C ARG A 297 29.49 -25.36 -35.67
N GLU A 298 29.22 -26.58 -35.19
CA GLU A 298 28.47 -27.60 -35.93
C GLU A 298 26.94 -27.54 -35.72
N ALA A 299 26.47 -27.06 -34.56
CA ALA A 299 25.03 -26.89 -34.31
C ALA A 299 24.38 -25.80 -35.17
N ARG A 300 25.16 -24.81 -35.66
CA ARG A 300 24.68 -23.73 -36.54
C ARG A 300 24.64 -24.08 -38.03
N ARG A 301 25.07 -25.28 -38.44
CA ARG A 301 25.07 -25.71 -39.85
C ARG A 301 24.02 -26.77 -40.22
N ARG A 302 23.21 -27.25 -39.26
CA ARG A 302 22.14 -28.26 -39.49
C ARG A 302 20.70 -27.74 -39.26
N GLY A 303 20.49 -26.42 -39.32
CA GLY A 303 19.18 -25.79 -39.11
C GLY A 303 18.70 -24.89 -40.24
N ARG A 304 19.14 -25.13 -41.47
CA ARG A 304 18.54 -24.58 -42.70
C ARG A 304 18.20 -25.71 -43.63
#